data_AF-A0A938ZHB8-F1
#
_entry.id   AF-A0A938ZHB8-F1
#
_cell.length_a   1.000
_cell.length_b   1.000
_cell.length_c   1.000
_cell.angle_alpha   90.00
_cell.angle_beta   90.00
_cell.angle_gamma   90.00
#
_symmetry.space_group_name_H-M   'P 1'
#
loop_
_entity.id
_entity.type
_entity.pdbx_description
1 polymer ?
#
loop_
_entity_poly.entity_id
_entity_poly.type
_entity_poly.pdbx_seq_one_letter_code
_entity_poly.pdbx_strand_id
1 'polypeptide(L)'
;MFTRTELEIKTIQELRDLCRRYGLKPTGNAGYKTSYVTSLIAFSAIALNQMQEGRGLRRLRDFQKINYSTNSNDNHFKGGMKGLPTAA
;
A
#
# COMPACT_ATOMS: atom_id res chain seq x y z
N MET A 1 -7.94 -19.14 -12.91
CA MET A 1 -6.67 -18.49 -12.52
C MET A 1 -5.70 -18.68 -13.68
N PHE A 2 -4.91 -17.67 -14.05
CA PHE A 2 -3.89 -17.83 -15.10
C PHE A 2 -2.77 -18.77 -14.59
N THR A 3 -2.29 -19.64 -15.46
CA THR A 3 -1.08 -20.44 -15.27
C THR A 3 0.16 -19.58 -15.47
N ARG A 4 1.31 -20.08 -15.00
CA ARG A 4 2.59 -19.41 -15.22
C ARG A 4 2.89 -19.21 -16.71
N THR A 5 2.68 -20.25 -17.51
CA THR A 5 2.91 -20.21 -18.97
C THR A 5 2.04 -19.15 -19.65
N GLU A 6 0.76 -19.05 -19.28
CA GLU A 6 -0.15 -18.03 -19.84
C GLU A 6 0.25 -16.60 -19.47
N LEU A 7 0.89 -16.39 -18.32
CA LEU A 7 1.44 -15.08 -17.94
C LEU A 7 2.78 -14.80 -18.63
N GLU A 8 3.59 -15.84 -18.85
CA GLU A 8 4.89 -15.74 -19.50
C GLU A 8 4.80 -15.46 -21.00
N ILE A 9 3.66 -15.69 -21.66
CA ILE A 9 3.44 -15.26 -23.06
C ILE A 9 2.96 -13.82 -23.19
N LYS A 10 2.50 -13.17 -22.10
CA LYS A 10 2.00 -11.78 -22.13
C LYS A 10 3.13 -10.76 -22.23
N THR A 11 2.85 -9.59 -22.79
CA THR A 11 3.77 -8.46 -22.74
C THR A 11 3.85 -7.85 -21.34
N ILE A 12 4.90 -7.07 -21.07
CA ILE A 12 5.02 -6.34 -19.79
C ILE A 12 3.87 -5.36 -19.58
N GLN A 13 3.39 -4.71 -20.65
CA GLN A 13 2.25 -3.80 -20.62
C GLN A 13 0.97 -4.52 -20.14
N GLU A 14 0.64 -5.67 -20.74
CA GLU A 14 -0.54 -6.45 -20.35
C GLU A 14 -0.45 -6.96 -18.91
N LEU A 15 0.75 -7.38 -18.48
CA LEU A 15 0.98 -7.82 -17.10
C LEU A 15 0.81 -6.66 -16.11
N ARG A 16 1.30 -5.46 -16.46
CA ARG A 16 1.10 -4.25 -15.67
C ARG A 16 -0.38 -3.89 -15.55
N ASP A 17 -1.12 -3.97 -16.66
CA ASP A 17 -2.55 -3.68 -16.68
C ASP A 17 -3.38 -4.71 -15.91
N LEU A 18 -2.95 -5.99 -15.92
CA LEU A 18 -3.52 -7.00 -15.04
C LEU A 18 -3.27 -6.67 -13.57
N CYS A 19 -2.03 -6.37 -13.18
CA CYS A 19 -1.72 -5.97 -11.81
C CYS A 19 -2.55 -4.75 -11.37
N ARG A 20 -2.67 -3.73 -12.23
CA ARG A 20 -3.47 -2.52 -11.94
C ARG A 20 -4.95 -2.86 -11.72
N ARG A 21 -5.55 -3.72 -12.56
CA ARG A 21 -6.95 -4.15 -12.42
C ARG A 21 -7.22 -4.87 -11.10
N TYR A 22 -6.25 -5.62 -10.60
CA TYR A 22 -6.35 -6.32 -9.32
C TYR A 22 -5.83 -5.50 -8.12
N GLY A 23 -5.42 -4.24 -8.31
CA GLY A 23 -4.86 -3.41 -7.24
C GLY A 23 -3.50 -3.91 -6.71
N LEU A 24 -2.76 -4.66 -7.52
CA LEU A 24 -1.48 -5.27 -7.17
C LEU A 24 -0.30 -4.40 -7.59
N LYS A 25 0.78 -4.47 -6.81
CA LYS A 25 2.10 -3.96 -7.16
C LYS A 25 3.02 -5.14 -7.51
N PRO A 26 3.98 -4.97 -8.43
CA PRO A 26 4.98 -5.99 -8.69
C PRO A 26 5.83 -6.25 -7.43
N THR A 27 6.16 -7.50 -7.12
CA THR A 27 6.99 -7.93 -5.96
C THR A 27 8.46 -7.51 -6.08
N GLY A 28 8.85 -6.81 -7.14
CA GLY A 28 10.21 -6.37 -7.40
C GLY A 28 10.26 -5.25 -8.43
N ASN A 29 11.35 -5.18 -9.20
CA ASN A 29 11.53 -4.13 -10.20
C ASN A 29 10.47 -4.22 -11.31
N ALA A 30 9.73 -3.12 -11.49
CA ALA A 30 8.67 -2.97 -12.47
C ALA A 30 9.14 -3.01 -13.95
N GLY A 31 10.45 -3.00 -14.21
CA GLY A 31 11.04 -3.25 -15.53
C GLY A 31 11.16 -4.73 -15.88
N TYR A 32 11.01 -5.65 -14.91
CA TYR A 32 11.13 -7.08 -15.16
C TYR A 32 9.77 -7.76 -15.24
N LYS A 33 9.57 -8.51 -16.33
CA LYS A 33 8.39 -9.34 -16.56
C LYS A 33 8.10 -10.29 -15.41
N THR A 34 9.15 -10.95 -14.90
CA THR A 34 9.08 -11.92 -13.81
C THR A 34 8.47 -11.33 -12.54
N SER A 35 8.75 -10.06 -12.23
CA SER A 35 8.18 -9.40 -11.05
C SER A 35 6.65 -9.30 -11.11
N TYR A 36 6.06 -9.07 -12.29
CA TYR A 36 4.60 -9.08 -12.44
C TYR A 36 4.03 -10.50 -12.39
N VAL A 37 4.66 -11.46 -13.08
CA VAL A 37 4.23 -12.87 -13.10
C VAL A 37 4.16 -13.43 -11.67
N THR A 38 5.24 -13.25 -10.90
CA THR A 38 5.31 -13.69 -9.50
C THR A 38 4.18 -13.08 -8.65
N SER A 39 3.90 -11.79 -8.84
CA SER A 39 2.84 -11.10 -8.09
C SER A 39 1.46 -11.66 -8.39
N LEU A 40 1.15 -11.91 -9.67
CA LEU A 40 -0.14 -12.42 -10.12
C LEU A 40 -0.39 -13.86 -9.65
N ILE A 41 0.65 -14.71 -9.70
CA ILE A 41 0.57 -16.09 -9.18
C ILE A 41 0.39 -16.08 -7.66
N ALA A 42 1.21 -15.31 -6.94
CA ALA A 42 1.15 -15.25 -5.49
C ALA A 42 -0.21 -14.74 -5.00
N PHE A 43 -0.71 -13.65 -5.60
CA PHE A 43 -2.02 -13.10 -5.27
C PHE A 43 -3.13 -14.13 -5.38
N SER A 44 -3.15 -14.89 -6.46
CA SER A 44 -4.25 -15.82 -6.73
C SER A 44 -4.18 -17.07 -5.86
N ALA A 45 -2.98 -17.56 -5.53
CA ALA A 45 -2.82 -18.58 -4.49
C ALA A 45 -3.29 -18.09 -3.11
N ILE A 46 -2.91 -16.86 -2.72
CA ILE A 46 -3.33 -16.26 -1.44
C ILE A 46 -4.85 -16.08 -1.41
N ALA A 47 -5.46 -15.57 -2.49
CA ALA A 47 -6.89 -15.32 -2.56
C ALA A 47 -7.70 -16.63 -2.43
N LEU A 48 -7.24 -17.72 -3.05
CA LEU A 48 -7.87 -19.03 -2.91
C LEU A 48 -7.77 -19.56 -1.49
N ASN A 49 -6.59 -19.46 -0.86
CA ASN A 49 -6.40 -19.88 0.53
C ASN A 49 -7.29 -19.06 1.48
N GLN A 50 -7.32 -17.73 1.31
CA GLN A 50 -8.17 -16.84 2.09
C GLN A 50 -9.66 -17.18 1.93
N MET A 51 -10.09 -17.53 0.71
CA MET A 51 -11.47 -17.95 0.45
C MET A 51 -11.80 -19.26 1.17
N GLN A 52 -10.91 -20.25 1.13
CA GLN A 52 -11.08 -21.54 1.83
C GLN A 52 -11.13 -21.38 3.36
N GLU A 53 -10.34 -20.46 3.90
CA GLU A 53 -10.29 -20.16 5.33
C GLU A 53 -11.43 -19.26 5.81
N GLY A 54 -12.35 -18.83 4.93
CA GLY A 54 -13.39 -17.85 5.26
C GLY A 54 -12.84 -16.44 5.58
N ARG A 55 -11.59 -16.17 5.21
CA ARG A 55 -10.85 -14.90 5.38
C ARG A 55 -10.72 -14.10 4.08
N GLY A 56 -11.66 -14.27 3.15
CA GLY A 56 -11.70 -13.53 1.89
C GLY A 56 -11.88 -12.02 2.08
N LEU A 57 -11.96 -11.28 0.97
CA LEU A 57 -12.12 -9.81 0.93
C LEU A 57 -13.19 -9.32 1.94
N ARG A 58 -12.73 -8.83 3.08
CA ARG A 58 -13.57 -8.13 4.06
C ARG A 58 -13.99 -6.80 3.45
N ARG A 59 -15.29 -6.50 3.50
CA ARG A 59 -15.86 -5.27 2.96
C ARG A 59 -15.10 -4.09 3.59
N LEU A 60 -14.71 -3.10 2.78
CA LEU A 60 -13.87 -1.95 3.17
C LEU A 60 -14.32 -1.19 4.45
N ARG A 61 -15.56 -1.41 4.93
CA ARG A 61 -16.06 -0.89 6.21
C ARG A 61 -15.20 -1.29 7.42
N ASP A 62 -14.46 -2.39 7.36
CA ASP A 62 -13.64 -2.86 8.48
C ASP A 62 -12.26 -2.15 8.56
N PHE A 63 -11.82 -1.47 7.49
CA PHE A 63 -10.51 -0.82 7.40
C PHE A 63 -10.47 0.63 7.95
N GLN A 64 -11.61 1.23 8.28
CA GLN A 64 -11.67 2.61 8.82
C GLN A 64 -11.17 2.76 10.27
N LYS A 65 -10.74 1.68 10.94
CA LYS A 65 -10.28 1.71 12.34
C LYS A 65 -8.78 1.95 12.53
N ILE A 66 -8.02 2.28 11.48
CA ILE A 66 -6.58 2.53 11.61
C ILE A 66 -6.29 3.93 11.10
N ASN A 67 -5.83 4.81 12.00
CA ASN A 67 -5.39 6.21 11.81
C ASN A 67 -6.37 7.32 12.21
N TYR A 68 -6.68 7.39 13.52
CA TYR A 68 -6.72 8.67 14.23
C TYR A 68 -6.07 8.51 15.62
N SER A 69 -4.80 8.09 15.68
CA SER A 69 -4.01 8.26 16.90
C SER A 69 -3.35 9.63 16.80
N THR A 70 -3.95 10.58 17.51
CA THR A 70 -3.52 11.97 17.68
C THR A 70 -2.06 12.05 18.13
N ASN A 71 -1.22 12.73 17.36
CA ASN A 71 0.08 13.18 17.87
C ASN A 71 -0.14 14.48 18.66
N SER A 72 -0.31 14.35 19.98
CA SER A 72 -0.28 15.48 20.91
C SER A 72 1.18 15.95 21.00
N ASN A 73 1.53 16.96 20.21
CA ASN A 73 2.76 17.73 20.44
C ASN A 73 2.37 19.00 21.19
N ASP A 74 2.29 18.84 22.51
CA ASP A 74 2.40 19.90 23.51
C ASP A 74 3.71 20.67 23.30
N ASN A 75 3.66 21.83 22.66
CA ASN A 75 4.73 22.82 22.69
C ASN A 75 4.33 23.98 23.60
N HIS A 76 4.44 23.72 24.91
CA HIS A 76 4.44 24.73 25.95
C HIS A 76 5.77 25.51 25.91
N PHE A 77 5.88 26.54 25.05
CA PHE A 77 7.02 27.46 25.09
C PHE A 77 6.71 28.64 26.02
N LYS A 78 7.09 28.48 27.29
CA LYS A 78 7.24 29.59 28.24
C LYS A 78 8.56 30.31 27.98
N GLY A 79 8.53 31.65 27.94
CA GLY A 79 9.67 32.46 28.37
C GLY A 79 9.98 33.70 27.54
N GLY A 80 9.93 34.87 28.17
CA GLY A 80 10.89 35.94 27.89
C GLY A 80 10.31 37.31 27.52
N MET A 81 9.97 38.11 28.53
CA MET A 81 9.94 39.58 28.42
C MET A 81 11.27 40.12 27.88
N LYS A 82 11.23 41.05 26.93
CA LYS A 82 12.19 42.18 26.83
C LYS A 82 11.48 43.42 26.29
N GLY A 83 11.10 44.32 27.20
CA GLY A 83 10.91 45.73 26.87
C GLY A 83 12.25 46.32 26.43
N LEU A 84 12.23 47.17 25.41
CA LEU A 84 13.39 47.96 24.99
C LEU A 84 13.26 49.41 25.52
N PRO A 85 14.39 50.08 25.77
CA PRO A 85 14.49 51.20 26.70
C PRO A 85 14.19 52.57 26.08
N THR A 86 13.77 53.48 26.96
CA THR A 86 13.74 54.93 26.84
C THR A 86 15.13 55.51 26.57
N ALA A 87 15.21 56.48 25.66
CA ALA A 87 16.28 57.49 25.56
C ALA A 87 15.70 58.68 24.77
N ALA A 88 15.97 59.95 25.03
CA ALA A 88 16.43 60.72 26.19
C ALA A 88 15.93 62.15 25.93
#